data_AF-A0A673M889-F1
#
_entry.id   AF-A0A673M889-F1
#
_cell.length_a   1.000
_cell.length_b   1.000
_cell.length_c   1.000
_cell.angle_alpha   90.00
_cell.angle_beta   90.00
_cell.angle_gamma   90.00
#
_symmetry.space_group_name_H-M   'P 1'
#
loop_
_entity.id
_entity.type
_entity.pdbx_description
1 polymer ?
#
loop_
_entity_poly.entity_id
_entity_poly.type
_entity_poly.pdbx_seq_one_letter_code
_entity_poly.pdbx_strand_id
1 'polypeptide(L)'
;MTYHGTAFCGTCKSADNVVGTHKLVRMNIGNQCCLFWGIFLHISVCLGEDYDLDDKTGLGRSFDGIGGLSGGGATSRLLVNYAEPYRSQILDYLFRVCFLIKILKVEIGGDAQTTDGTEPSHMHYEDDENYFRGYEWWLMREAKKRNPNITLIGLPWAFPGWVGNGENWPYSFPEITASYVVSWILGAKQYHDLDIDYVGNSIYLKIF
;
A
#
# COMPACT_ATOMS: atom_id res chain seq x y z
N MET A 1 -5.10 -6.17 39.81
CA MET A 1 -4.39 -5.27 38.87
C MET A 1 -5.27 -5.11 37.65
N THR A 2 -6.09 -4.07 37.66
CA THR A 2 -7.01 -3.70 36.59
C THR A 2 -6.33 -2.60 35.77
N TYR A 3 -5.96 -2.90 34.53
CA TYR A 3 -5.50 -1.90 33.59
C TYR A 3 -6.72 -1.24 32.93
N HIS A 4 -7.03 -0.01 33.35
CA HIS A 4 -7.89 0.88 32.59
C HIS A 4 -7.09 1.42 31.41
N GLY A 5 -7.30 0.85 30.22
CA GLY A 5 -6.88 1.48 28.97
C GLY A 5 -7.86 2.60 28.63
N THR A 6 -7.47 3.85 28.87
CA THR A 6 -8.18 5.03 28.37
C THR A 6 -8.10 5.03 26.85
N ALA A 7 -9.24 4.76 26.21
CA ALA A 7 -9.43 5.00 24.79
C ALA A 7 -9.33 6.52 24.55
N PHE A 8 -8.23 6.97 23.94
CA PHE A 8 -8.18 8.29 23.31
C PHE A 8 -9.09 8.25 22.07
N CYS A 9 -10.40 8.43 22.30
CA CYS A 9 -11.34 8.85 21.28
C CYS A 9 -11.26 10.38 21.18
N GLY A 10 -10.26 10.86 20.45
CA GLY A 10 -10.22 12.24 19.97
C GLY A 10 -10.68 12.22 18.52
N THR A 11 -11.84 12.80 18.24
CA THR A 11 -12.23 13.20 16.89
C THR A 11 -11.05 13.89 16.21
N CYS A 12 -10.58 13.38 15.07
CA CYS A 12 -9.57 14.05 14.25
C CYS A 12 -10.15 15.38 13.76
N LYS A 13 -9.87 16.46 14.50
CA LYS A 13 -10.04 17.81 13.98
C LYS A 13 -9.02 18.00 12.86
N SER A 14 -9.52 18.47 11.72
CA SER A 14 -8.70 19.08 10.67
C SER A 14 -7.72 20.07 11.32
N ALA A 15 -6.46 20.03 10.90
CA ALA A 15 -5.50 21.05 11.29
C ALA A 15 -5.93 22.38 10.66
N ASP A 16 -6.60 23.22 11.44
CA ASP A 16 -6.96 24.58 11.03
C ASP A 16 -5.69 25.45 10.96
N ASN A 17 -5.58 26.21 9.87
CA ASN A 17 -4.48 27.12 9.53
C ASN A 17 -4.11 28.08 10.67
N VAL A 18 -2.90 27.95 11.21
CA VAL A 18 -2.29 28.96 12.09
C VAL A 18 -1.49 29.93 11.22
N VAL A 19 -2.05 31.10 10.93
CA VAL A 19 -1.34 32.22 10.30
C VAL A 19 -0.37 32.81 11.33
N GLY A 20 0.91 32.44 11.26
CA GLY A 20 1.98 33.02 12.06
C GLY A 20 2.65 34.18 11.33
N THR A 21 2.45 35.42 11.81
CA THR A 21 3.17 36.59 11.32
C THR A 21 4.63 36.54 11.78
N HIS A 22 5.57 36.22 10.88
CA HIS A 22 7.00 36.26 11.20
C HIS A 22 7.56 37.69 11.08
N LYS A 23 8.01 38.21 12.22
CA LYS A 23 8.68 39.50 12.36
C LYS A 23 10.13 39.35 11.89
N LEU A 24 10.46 40.03 10.78
CA LEU A 24 11.79 40.03 10.17
C LEU A 24 12.77 40.78 11.09
N VAL A 25 13.67 40.05 11.77
CA VAL A 25 14.77 40.66 12.54
C VAL A 25 15.92 40.96 11.57
N ARG A 26 16.07 42.23 11.18
CA ARG A 26 17.27 42.71 10.48
C ARG A 26 18.46 42.69 11.43
N MET A 27 19.47 41.87 11.14
CA MET A 27 20.77 41.94 11.80
C MET A 27 21.65 42.96 11.06
N ASN A 28 22.02 44.02 11.77
CA ASN A 28 22.85 45.13 11.29
C ASN A 28 24.31 44.67 11.32
N ILE A 29 25.00 44.62 10.18
CA ILE A 29 26.46 44.38 10.13
C ILE A 29 27.16 45.72 10.36
N GLY A 30 27.61 45.91 11.60
CA GLY A 30 28.51 46.98 12.02
C GLY A 30 29.94 46.63 11.63
N ASN A 31 30.58 47.58 10.96
CA ASN A 31 31.95 47.56 10.49
C ASN A 31 32.95 47.60 11.67
N GLN A 32 33.87 46.62 11.78
CA GLN A 32 35.08 46.76 12.60
C GLN A 32 36.21 45.87 12.08
N CYS A 33 37.26 46.54 11.57
CA CYS A 33 38.57 45.97 11.28
C CYS A 33 39.23 45.43 12.54
N CYS A 34 39.80 44.22 12.49
CA CYS A 34 41.09 43.89 13.12
C CYS A 34 41.72 42.68 12.42
N LEU A 35 43.00 42.84 12.08
CA LEU A 35 43.89 41.86 11.46
C LEU A 35 44.02 40.60 12.33
N PHE A 36 43.78 39.41 11.77
CA PHE A 36 44.48 38.18 12.19
C PHE A 36 44.55 37.20 11.02
N TRP A 37 45.79 36.81 10.70
CA TRP A 37 46.19 35.82 9.70
C TRP A 37 45.86 34.43 10.23
N GLY A 38 45.11 33.62 9.48
CA GLY A 38 44.89 32.21 9.84
C GLY A 38 43.75 31.55 9.07
N ILE A 39 44.13 30.66 8.14
CA ILE A 39 43.33 29.57 7.56
C ILE A 39 42.03 30.02 6.87
N PHE A 40 42.10 30.18 5.54
CA PHE A 40 40.88 30.20 4.71
C PHE A 40 40.25 28.80 4.74
N LEU A 41 39.33 28.67 5.67
CA LEU A 41 38.38 27.59 5.83
C LEU A 41 37.57 27.40 4.53
N HIS A 42 37.45 26.16 4.09
CA HIS A 42 36.54 25.74 3.02
C HIS A 42 35.13 26.28 3.27
N ILE A 43 34.67 27.19 2.42
CA ILE A 43 33.23 27.45 2.24
C ILE A 43 32.81 26.58 1.06
N SER A 44 32.48 25.32 1.35
CA SER A 44 31.63 24.55 0.46
C SER A 44 30.24 25.17 0.59
N VAL A 45 29.84 25.98 -0.39
CA VAL A 45 28.48 26.48 -0.50
C VAL A 45 27.60 25.25 -0.69
N CYS A 46 26.92 24.83 0.38
CA CYS A 46 25.81 23.92 0.26
C CYS A 46 24.74 24.67 -0.54
N LEU A 47 24.60 24.34 -1.82
CA LEU A 47 23.40 24.68 -2.58
C LEU A 47 22.26 23.93 -1.89
N GLY A 48 21.54 24.64 -1.01
CA GLY A 48 20.22 24.18 -0.60
C GLY A 48 19.36 24.14 -1.85
N GLU A 49 18.63 23.04 -2.04
CA GLU A 49 17.56 23.05 -3.03
C GLU A 49 16.51 24.08 -2.58
N ASP A 50 16.27 25.09 -3.40
CA ASP A 50 15.15 26.01 -3.19
C ASP A 50 13.86 25.25 -3.54
N TYR A 51 13.03 25.03 -2.53
CA TYR A 51 11.67 24.52 -2.72
C TYR A 51 10.74 25.72 -2.96
N ASP A 52 10.26 25.86 -4.19
CA ASP A 52 9.24 26.86 -4.53
C ASP A 52 7.90 26.46 -3.91
N LEU A 53 7.58 27.06 -2.76
CA LEU A 53 6.23 27.07 -2.20
C LEU A 53 5.48 28.24 -2.84
N ASP A 54 4.59 27.91 -3.77
CA ASP A 54 3.88 28.90 -4.58
C ASP A 54 2.39 28.92 -4.22
N ASP A 55 1.89 30.10 -3.83
CA ASP A 55 0.47 30.35 -3.56
C ASP A 55 -0.32 30.66 -4.85
N LYS A 56 0.24 30.39 -6.04
CA LYS A 56 -0.45 30.55 -7.33
C LYS A 56 -1.81 29.87 -7.28
N THR A 57 -2.79 30.55 -7.85
CA THR A 57 -4.17 30.06 -7.92
C THR A 57 -4.23 28.76 -8.75
N GLY A 58 -4.59 27.66 -8.08
CA GLY A 58 -4.64 26.32 -8.66
C GLY A 58 -4.30 25.27 -7.61
N LEU A 59 -4.73 24.03 -7.82
CA LEU A 59 -4.28 22.88 -7.03
C LEU A 59 -3.31 22.06 -7.88
N GLY A 60 -2.31 21.46 -7.21
CA GLY A 60 -1.45 20.45 -7.83
C GLY A 60 -2.21 19.15 -8.13
N ARG A 61 -1.48 18.06 -8.30
CA ARG A 61 -2.09 16.73 -8.44
C ARG A 61 -2.82 16.34 -7.16
N SER A 62 -3.90 15.58 -7.31
CA SER A 62 -4.56 14.94 -6.18
C SER A 62 -3.64 13.89 -5.55
N PHE A 63 -3.76 13.74 -4.24
CA PHE A 63 -3.05 12.70 -3.50
C PHE A 63 -3.99 11.51 -3.29
N ASP A 64 -3.61 10.35 -3.84
CA ASP A 64 -4.47 9.15 -3.86
C ASP A 64 -4.24 8.22 -2.64
N GLY A 65 -3.17 8.46 -1.86
CA GLY A 65 -2.87 7.71 -0.63
C GLY A 65 -1.55 6.94 -0.66
N ILE A 66 -1.17 6.41 0.51
CA ILE A 66 -0.03 5.48 0.68
C ILE A 66 -0.58 4.08 0.94
N GLY A 67 0.12 3.07 0.41
CA GLY A 67 -0.32 1.68 0.46
C GLY A 67 0.70 0.69 0.99
N GLY A 68 0.21 -0.52 1.25
CA GLY A 68 1.01 -1.72 1.51
C GLY A 68 0.64 -2.85 0.55
N LEU A 69 1.56 -3.79 0.35
CA LEU A 69 1.37 -5.00 -0.45
C LEU A 69 1.35 -6.23 0.46
N SER A 70 0.31 -7.05 0.35
CA SER A 70 0.31 -8.45 0.79
C SER A 70 0.42 -9.35 -0.45
N GLY A 71 1.27 -10.36 -0.38
CA GLY A 71 1.65 -11.17 -1.55
C GLY A 71 2.97 -10.71 -2.14
N GLY A 72 3.16 -10.96 -3.44
CA GLY A 72 4.52 -11.11 -3.98
C GLY A 72 5.21 -12.30 -3.32
N GLY A 73 4.45 -13.34 -2.99
CA GLY A 73 4.91 -14.59 -2.41
C GLY A 73 4.79 -14.67 -0.89
N ALA A 74 3.68 -15.19 -0.39
CA ALA A 74 3.55 -15.73 0.98
C ALA A 74 3.83 -14.75 2.14
N THR A 75 3.87 -13.44 1.89
CA THR A 75 4.40 -12.46 2.86
C THR A 75 3.56 -12.30 4.12
N SER A 76 2.25 -12.55 4.02
CA SER A 76 1.31 -12.53 5.16
C SER A 76 1.02 -13.92 5.75
N ARG A 77 1.72 -14.98 5.29
CA ARG A 77 1.40 -16.39 5.63
C ARG A 77 1.34 -16.69 7.12
N LEU A 78 2.18 -16.05 7.93
CA LEU A 78 2.26 -16.32 9.37
C LEU A 78 1.26 -15.50 10.19
N LEU A 79 0.72 -14.41 9.64
CA LEU A 79 -0.17 -13.49 10.36
C LEU A 79 -1.51 -14.14 10.73
N VAL A 80 -2.05 -14.98 9.85
CA VAL A 80 -3.37 -15.62 10.05
C VAL A 80 -3.46 -16.44 11.34
N ASN A 81 -2.37 -17.05 11.78
CA ASN A 81 -2.36 -17.95 12.94
C ASN A 81 -1.92 -17.27 14.24
N TYR A 82 -1.69 -15.95 14.23
CA TYR A 82 -1.39 -15.23 15.47
C TYR A 82 -2.57 -15.34 16.45
N ALA A 83 -2.24 -15.52 17.73
CA ALA A 83 -3.24 -15.55 18.79
C ALA A 83 -3.90 -14.17 18.96
N GLU A 84 -5.18 -14.18 19.31
CA GLU A 84 -5.84 -12.98 19.83
C GLU A 84 -5.34 -12.66 21.25
N PRO A 85 -5.25 -11.38 21.64
CA PRO A 85 -5.67 -10.18 20.88
C PRO A 85 -4.60 -9.60 19.94
N TYR A 86 -3.42 -10.23 19.87
CA TYR A 86 -2.25 -9.67 19.18
C TYR A 86 -2.47 -9.53 17.67
N ARG A 87 -3.13 -10.51 17.05
CA ARG A 87 -3.48 -10.44 15.63
C ARG A 87 -4.34 -9.22 15.33
N SER A 88 -5.41 -8.99 16.09
CA SER A 88 -6.25 -7.81 15.91
C SER A 88 -5.49 -6.50 16.17
N GLN A 89 -4.58 -6.47 17.14
CA GLN A 89 -3.76 -5.28 17.42
C GLN A 89 -2.86 -4.93 16.23
N ILE A 90 -2.21 -5.92 15.60
CA ILE A 90 -1.41 -5.71 14.39
C ILE A 90 -2.28 -5.13 13.27
N LEU A 91 -3.46 -5.70 13.04
CA LEU A 91 -4.40 -5.21 12.02
C LEU A 91 -4.90 -3.79 12.31
N ASP A 92 -5.09 -3.44 13.59
CA ASP A 92 -5.46 -2.08 13.99
C ASP A 92 -4.35 -1.07 13.67
N TYR A 93 -3.08 -1.42 13.90
CA TYR A 93 -1.95 -0.56 13.53
C TYR A 93 -1.84 -0.34 12.01
N LEU A 94 -2.21 -1.34 11.22
CA LEU A 94 -2.14 -1.25 9.76
C LEU A 94 -3.33 -0.48 9.16
N PHE A 95 -4.56 -0.82 9.56
CA PHE A 95 -5.75 -0.45 8.79
C PHE A 95 -6.71 0.50 9.49
N ARG A 96 -6.59 0.77 10.79
CA ARG A 96 -7.54 1.69 11.46
C ARG A 96 -7.40 3.11 10.88
N VAL A 97 -8.53 3.82 10.71
CA VAL A 97 -8.67 5.07 9.92
C VAL A 97 -7.61 6.16 10.16
N CYS A 98 -7.03 6.23 11.36
CA CYS A 98 -5.99 7.21 11.71
C CYS A 98 -4.54 6.77 11.41
N PHE A 99 -4.35 5.60 10.79
CA PHE A 99 -3.03 5.07 10.45
C PHE A 99 -2.70 5.21 8.96
N LEU A 100 -1.49 4.75 8.64
CA LEU A 100 -0.68 5.11 7.48
C LEU A 100 -1.22 4.58 6.15
N ILE A 101 -1.94 3.46 6.16
CA ILE A 101 -2.29 2.73 4.93
C ILE A 101 -3.72 3.06 4.49
N LYS A 102 -3.83 3.67 3.32
CA LYS A 102 -5.10 3.96 2.61
C LYS A 102 -5.36 2.99 1.46
N ILE A 103 -4.33 2.29 1.00
CA ILE A 103 -4.39 1.35 -0.13
C ILE A 103 -3.85 -0.02 0.32
N LEU A 104 -4.64 -1.08 0.15
CA LEU A 104 -4.18 -2.46 0.30
C LEU A 104 -4.13 -3.11 -1.08
N LYS A 105 -2.92 -3.42 -1.55
CA LYS A 105 -2.70 -4.25 -2.72
C LYS A 105 -2.50 -5.69 -2.29
N VAL A 106 -3.14 -6.63 -2.97
CA VAL A 106 -3.01 -8.07 -2.75
C VAL A 106 -2.59 -8.80 -4.02
N GLU A 107 -1.89 -9.93 -3.86
CA GLU A 107 -1.64 -10.88 -4.94
C GLU A 107 -2.92 -11.64 -5.29
N ILE A 108 -3.19 -11.77 -6.59
CA ILE A 108 -4.09 -12.78 -7.12
C ILE A 108 -3.24 -14.05 -7.26
N GLY A 109 -3.40 -14.98 -6.31
CA GLY A 109 -2.62 -16.21 -6.27
C GLY A 109 -2.69 -16.99 -7.58
N GLY A 110 -1.57 -17.59 -7.98
CA GLY A 110 -1.41 -18.27 -9.26
C GLY A 110 -0.69 -19.62 -9.15
N ASP A 111 -0.67 -20.22 -7.97
CA ASP A 111 -0.04 -21.52 -7.64
C ASP A 111 1.47 -21.62 -7.86
N ALA A 112 2.13 -20.51 -8.17
CA ALA A 112 3.57 -20.45 -8.41
C ALA A 112 4.31 -19.74 -7.27
N GLN A 113 5.62 -20.00 -7.18
CA GLN A 113 6.52 -19.27 -6.27
C GLN A 113 6.69 -17.83 -6.76
N THR A 114 6.32 -16.86 -5.93
CA THR A 114 6.29 -15.44 -6.27
C THR A 114 7.17 -14.53 -5.41
N THR A 115 7.90 -15.05 -4.40
CA THR A 115 9.19 -14.61 -3.80
C THR A 115 9.53 -15.49 -2.58
N ASP A 116 8.70 -15.45 -1.53
CA ASP A 116 8.92 -16.19 -0.27
C ASP A 116 8.01 -17.43 -0.12
N GLY A 117 7.20 -17.73 -1.14
CA GLY A 117 6.32 -18.88 -1.19
C GLY A 117 5.31 -18.82 -2.32
N THR A 118 4.44 -19.84 -2.35
CA THR A 118 3.33 -19.93 -3.31
C THR A 118 2.04 -19.43 -2.69
N GLU A 119 1.24 -18.70 -3.45
CA GLU A 119 -0.13 -18.34 -3.07
C GLU A 119 -1.16 -19.09 -3.92
N PRO A 120 -2.20 -19.68 -3.30
CA PRO A 120 -3.14 -20.54 -4.01
C PRO A 120 -4.04 -19.73 -4.94
N SER A 121 -4.24 -20.24 -6.15
CA SER A 121 -5.21 -19.72 -7.10
C SER A 121 -6.64 -20.02 -6.70
N HIS A 122 -7.57 -19.15 -7.10
CA HIS A 122 -9.00 -19.44 -7.04
C HIS A 122 -9.44 -20.48 -8.09
N MET A 123 -8.59 -20.80 -9.08
CA MET A 123 -8.84 -21.83 -10.10
C MET A 123 -7.57 -22.67 -10.38
N HIS A 124 -7.41 -23.81 -9.71
CA HIS A 124 -6.27 -24.70 -9.95
C HIS A 124 -6.34 -25.37 -11.33
N TYR A 125 -7.57 -25.62 -11.81
CA TYR A 125 -7.90 -26.23 -13.09
C TYR A 125 -8.98 -25.38 -13.79
N GLU A 126 -9.21 -25.60 -15.08
CA GLU A 126 -10.17 -24.82 -15.89
C GLU A 126 -11.61 -24.90 -15.35
N ASP A 127 -11.99 -26.03 -14.77
CA ASP A 127 -13.32 -26.32 -14.21
C ASP A 127 -13.38 -26.19 -12.67
N ASP A 128 -12.34 -25.60 -12.05
CA ASP A 128 -12.25 -25.39 -10.61
C ASP A 128 -12.47 -23.92 -10.25
N GLU A 129 -13.37 -23.64 -9.31
CA GLU A 129 -13.54 -22.31 -8.71
C GLU A 129 -13.68 -22.41 -7.18
N ASN A 130 -12.80 -21.74 -6.45
CA ASN A 130 -12.89 -21.65 -5.00
C ASN A 130 -12.33 -20.32 -4.46
N TYR A 131 -13.24 -19.48 -4.00
CA TYR A 131 -12.94 -18.15 -3.49
C TYR A 131 -12.64 -18.11 -1.99
N PHE A 132 -12.35 -19.25 -1.36
CA PHE A 132 -12.06 -19.33 0.08
C PHE A 132 -10.64 -19.82 0.39
N ARG A 133 -9.80 -19.97 -0.64
CA ARG A 133 -8.39 -20.36 -0.51
C ARG A 133 -7.51 -19.19 -0.09
N GLY A 134 -6.40 -19.52 0.55
CA GLY A 134 -5.41 -18.53 0.98
C GLY A 134 -5.94 -17.62 2.10
N TYR A 135 -5.34 -16.45 2.22
CA TYR A 135 -5.63 -15.52 3.31
C TYR A 135 -5.93 -14.10 2.86
N GLU A 136 -5.77 -13.78 1.57
CA GLU A 136 -5.99 -12.42 1.07
C GLU A 136 -7.46 -11.98 1.18
N TRP A 137 -8.40 -12.90 0.97
CA TRP A 137 -9.83 -12.64 1.22
C TRP A 137 -10.12 -12.24 2.65
N TRP A 138 -9.48 -12.92 3.62
CA TRP A 138 -9.61 -12.59 5.03
C TRP A 138 -8.96 -11.23 5.33
N LEU A 139 -7.76 -10.99 4.82
CA LEU A 139 -7.02 -9.75 5.06
C LEU A 139 -7.78 -8.52 4.53
N MET A 140 -8.32 -8.60 3.31
CA MET A 140 -9.12 -7.53 2.72
C MET A 140 -10.39 -7.26 3.53
N ARG A 141 -11.08 -8.29 4.03
CA ARG A 141 -12.25 -8.11 4.91
C ARG A 141 -11.87 -7.45 6.24
N GLU A 142 -10.76 -7.88 6.85
CA GLU A 142 -10.27 -7.26 8.09
C GLU A 142 -9.86 -5.79 7.88
N ALA A 143 -9.32 -5.46 6.71
CA ALA A 143 -8.97 -4.09 6.33
C ALA A 143 -10.23 -3.22 6.13
N LYS A 144 -11.20 -3.67 5.31
CA LYS A 144 -12.48 -2.95 5.09
C LYS A 144 -13.27 -2.77 6.38
N LYS A 145 -13.25 -3.74 7.30
CA LYS A 145 -13.89 -3.63 8.61
C LYS A 145 -13.32 -2.48 9.46
N ARG A 146 -12.02 -2.19 9.34
CA ARG A 146 -11.33 -1.13 10.09
C ARG A 146 -11.32 0.21 9.37
N ASN A 147 -11.33 0.19 8.05
CA ASN A 147 -11.42 1.35 7.18
C ASN A 147 -12.26 1.01 5.94
N PRO A 148 -13.58 1.30 5.96
CA PRO A 148 -14.47 1.02 4.83
C PRO A 148 -14.05 1.71 3.52
N ASN A 149 -13.33 2.85 3.64
CA ASN A 149 -12.84 3.65 2.53
C ASN A 149 -11.43 3.24 2.06
N ILE A 150 -10.89 2.11 2.53
CA ILE A 150 -9.61 1.62 2.03
C ILE A 150 -9.76 1.20 0.56
N THR A 151 -8.79 1.60 -0.26
CA THR A 151 -8.71 1.19 -1.67
C THR A 151 -8.14 -0.23 -1.75
N LEU A 152 -8.79 -1.12 -2.48
CA LEU A 152 -8.34 -2.49 -2.71
C LEU A 152 -7.82 -2.66 -4.14
N ILE A 153 -6.64 -3.26 -4.28
CA ILE A 153 -5.99 -3.51 -5.58
C ILE A 153 -5.62 -4.99 -5.70
N GLY A 154 -6.04 -5.64 -6.78
CA GLY A 154 -5.59 -7.00 -7.13
C GLY A 154 -4.54 -6.99 -8.24
N LEU A 155 -3.51 -7.84 -8.15
CA LEU A 155 -2.56 -8.07 -9.25
C LEU A 155 -2.09 -9.52 -9.23
N PRO A 156 -2.13 -10.26 -10.36
CA PRO A 156 -1.56 -11.61 -10.44
C PRO A 156 -0.03 -11.53 -10.55
N TRP A 157 0.74 -12.32 -9.80
CA TRP A 157 2.18 -12.45 -10.05
C TRP A 157 2.50 -13.60 -11.02
N ALA A 158 1.66 -14.62 -11.00
CA ALA A 158 1.70 -15.79 -11.88
C ALA A 158 0.27 -16.23 -12.21
N PHE A 159 0.15 -17.19 -13.12
CA PHE A 159 -1.14 -17.81 -13.44
C PHE A 159 -0.99 -19.34 -13.44
N PRO A 160 -2.07 -20.07 -13.14
CA PRO A 160 -2.13 -21.51 -13.33
C PRO A 160 -1.81 -21.91 -14.78
N GLY A 161 -1.18 -23.06 -14.98
CA GLY A 161 -0.72 -23.49 -16.31
C GLY A 161 -1.83 -23.60 -17.36
N TRP A 162 -3.05 -23.96 -16.95
CA TRP A 162 -4.20 -24.10 -17.86
C TRP A 162 -4.59 -22.76 -18.53
N VAL A 163 -4.32 -21.62 -17.88
CA VAL A 163 -4.61 -20.29 -18.43
C VAL A 163 -3.80 -20.02 -19.70
N GLY A 164 -2.60 -20.61 -19.83
CA GLY A 164 -1.79 -20.54 -21.04
C GLY A 164 -2.32 -21.37 -22.20
N ASN A 165 -3.33 -22.24 -21.97
CA ASN A 165 -3.92 -23.12 -22.98
C ASN A 165 -2.87 -23.90 -23.81
N GLY A 166 -1.88 -24.47 -23.10
CA GLY A 166 -0.76 -25.20 -23.70
C GLY A 166 0.47 -24.35 -24.04
N GLU A 167 0.37 -23.03 -23.99
CA GLU A 167 1.49 -22.10 -24.21
C GLU A 167 2.12 -21.63 -22.90
N ASN A 168 3.43 -21.38 -22.92
CA ASN A 168 4.17 -20.80 -21.78
C ASN A 168 4.03 -19.26 -21.71
N TRP A 169 2.89 -18.71 -22.12
CA TRP A 169 2.64 -17.27 -22.10
C TRP A 169 1.15 -16.95 -21.86
N PRO A 170 0.79 -16.05 -20.93
CA PRO A 170 -0.60 -15.86 -20.52
C PRO A 170 -1.36 -15.01 -21.54
N TYR A 171 -0.67 -14.34 -22.47
CA TYR A 171 -1.30 -13.49 -23.48
C TYR A 171 -1.32 -14.11 -24.87
N SER A 172 -0.99 -15.39 -24.99
CA SER A 172 -1.28 -16.14 -26.22
C SER A 172 -2.80 -16.25 -26.43
N PHE A 173 -3.55 -16.34 -25.34
CA PHE A 173 -5.01 -16.38 -25.30
C PHE A 173 -5.54 -15.35 -24.28
N PRO A 174 -5.50 -14.05 -24.61
CA PRO A 174 -5.79 -12.99 -23.67
C PRO A 174 -7.23 -13.04 -23.12
N GLU A 175 -8.18 -13.62 -23.86
CA GLU A 175 -9.56 -13.80 -23.42
C GLU A 175 -9.67 -14.79 -22.24
N ILE A 176 -8.87 -15.86 -22.24
CA ILE A 176 -8.83 -16.84 -21.13
C ILE A 176 -8.26 -16.16 -19.88
N THR A 177 -7.14 -15.46 -20.03
CA THR A 177 -6.49 -14.72 -18.93
C THR A 177 -7.39 -13.61 -18.37
N ALA A 178 -8.07 -12.86 -19.24
CA ALA A 178 -9.02 -11.85 -18.80
C ALA A 178 -10.19 -12.48 -18.04
N SER A 179 -10.73 -13.60 -18.52
CA SER A 179 -11.81 -14.32 -17.84
C SER A 179 -11.39 -14.85 -16.47
N TYR A 180 -10.17 -15.39 -16.36
CA TYR A 180 -9.57 -15.79 -15.08
C TYR A 180 -9.48 -14.62 -14.09
N VAL A 181 -8.98 -13.46 -14.50
CA VAL A 181 -8.86 -12.29 -13.62
C VAL A 181 -10.24 -11.71 -13.26
N VAL A 182 -11.17 -11.65 -14.22
CA VAL A 182 -12.53 -11.15 -13.97
C VAL A 182 -13.29 -12.05 -13.00
N SER A 183 -13.15 -13.38 -13.11
CA SER A 183 -13.77 -14.31 -12.18
C SER A 183 -13.30 -14.09 -10.74
N TRP A 184 -12.02 -13.72 -10.53
CA TRP A 184 -11.50 -13.34 -9.21
C TRP A 184 -12.20 -12.09 -8.65
N ILE A 185 -12.37 -11.05 -9.47
CA ILE A 185 -13.06 -9.79 -9.09
C ILE A 185 -14.52 -10.07 -8.74
N LEU A 186 -15.21 -10.85 -9.57
CA LEU A 186 -16.60 -11.23 -9.32
C LEU A 186 -16.74 -12.05 -8.04
N GLY A 187 -15.83 -12.99 -7.81
CA GLY A 187 -15.79 -13.79 -6.58
C GLY A 187 -15.54 -12.95 -5.33
N ALA A 188 -14.68 -11.93 -5.42
CA ALA A 188 -14.45 -10.98 -4.33
C ALA A 188 -15.75 -10.31 -3.88
N LYS A 189 -16.56 -9.84 -4.85
CA LYS A 189 -17.85 -9.22 -4.56
C LYS A 189 -18.88 -10.22 -4.05
N GLN A 190 -19.05 -11.33 -4.77
CA GLN A 190 -20.12 -12.30 -4.50
C GLN A 190 -19.96 -13.01 -3.15
N TYR A 191 -18.74 -13.41 -2.79
CA TYR A 191 -18.50 -14.25 -1.61
C TYR A 191 -17.98 -13.48 -0.39
N HIS A 192 -17.43 -12.28 -0.58
CA HIS A 192 -16.81 -11.50 0.51
C HIS A 192 -17.33 -10.07 0.64
N ASP A 193 -18.25 -9.63 -0.22
CA ASP A 193 -18.74 -8.25 -0.32
C ASP A 193 -17.60 -7.23 -0.43
N LEU A 194 -16.58 -7.56 -1.23
CA LEU A 194 -15.43 -6.70 -1.48
C LEU A 194 -15.54 -6.07 -2.87
N ASP A 195 -15.59 -4.75 -2.92
CA ASP A 195 -15.42 -3.99 -4.15
C ASP A 195 -13.92 -3.77 -4.41
N ILE A 196 -13.43 -4.27 -5.55
CA ILE A 196 -12.04 -4.12 -5.98
C ILE A 196 -11.94 -2.85 -6.83
N ASP A 197 -11.18 -1.87 -6.34
CA ASP A 197 -11.10 -0.54 -6.96
C ASP A 197 -10.18 -0.54 -8.19
N TYR A 198 -9.09 -1.31 -8.15
CA TYR A 198 -8.14 -1.40 -9.26
C TYR A 198 -7.70 -2.85 -9.47
N VAL A 199 -7.47 -3.18 -10.74
CA VAL A 199 -6.82 -4.42 -11.14
C VAL A 199 -5.58 -4.09 -11.97
N GLY A 200 -4.46 -4.68 -11.59
CA GLY A 200 -3.22 -4.62 -12.34
C GLY A 200 -3.04 -5.85 -13.22
N ASN A 201 -1.98 -5.82 -14.03
CA ASN A 201 -1.63 -6.93 -14.90
C ASN A 201 -0.15 -7.29 -14.73
N SER A 202 0.21 -8.56 -14.99
CA SER A 202 1.60 -9.03 -14.89
C SER A 202 2.08 -9.66 -16.18
N ILE A 203 3.26 -9.26 -16.64
CA ILE A 203 3.90 -9.81 -17.84
C ILE A 203 4.61 -11.15 -17.60
N TYR A 204 4.46 -11.75 -16.43
CA TYR A 204 5.11 -13.02 -16.10
C TYR A 204 4.10 -14.15 -16.02
N LEU A 205 4.28 -15.18 -16.86
CA LEU A 205 3.75 -16.51 -16.62
C LEU A 205 4.89 -17.42 -16.20
N LYS A 206 4.73 -18.05 -15.05
CA LYS A 206 5.65 -19.07 -14.57
C LYS A 206 4.88 -20.38 -14.50
N ILE A 207 4.92 -21.14 -15.60
CA ILE A 207 4.41 -22.51 -15.64
C ILE A 207 5.47 -23.41 -14.97
N PHE A 208 5.04 -24.23 -14.02
CA PHE A 208 5.81 -25.40 -13.55
C PHE A 208 5.18 -26.66 -14.14
#